data_AF-A6FFG5-F1
#
_entry.id   AF-A6FFG5-F1
#
_cell.length_a   1.000
_cell.length_b   1.000
_cell.length_c   1.000
_cell.angle_alpha   90.00
_cell.angle_beta   90.00
_cell.angle_gamma   90.00
#
_symmetry.space_group_name_H-M   'P 1'
#
loop_
_entity.id
_entity.type
_entity.pdbx_description
1 polymer ?
#
loop_
_entity_poly.entity_id
_entity_poly.type
_entity_poly.pdbx_seq_one_letter_code
_entity_poly.pdbx_strand_id
1 'polypeptide(L)'
;MTTYYTAADLANEFSITRRAIRFYETKGLLQSERRGRFMYYDYRQRARLIIILRSKRLGISLESAKHYLALYDDKPDSPPRMLYMLHQSRTRLDELREQQLALQENIAELEALENIAMKDLTACNIDIESSYQDYLDELTHKDQPESLTS
;
A
#
# COMPACT_ATOMS: atom_id res chain seq x y z
N MET A 1 25.41 10.85 21.85
CA MET A 1 24.79 12.06 21.27
C MET A 1 23.36 11.73 20.88
N THR A 2 22.37 12.46 21.37
CA THR A 2 20.96 12.24 20.99
C THR A 2 20.70 12.94 19.68
N THR A 3 20.51 12.18 18.60
CA THR A 3 20.19 12.74 17.28
C THR A 3 18.73 13.19 17.26
N TYR A 4 18.50 14.44 16.83
CA TYR A 4 17.18 15.02 16.65
C TYR A 4 16.91 15.22 15.15
N TYR A 5 15.67 14.97 14.74
CA TYR A 5 15.18 15.10 13.38
C TYR A 5 14.11 16.18 13.33
N THR A 6 14.10 17.02 12.30
CA THR A 6 12.97 17.88 12.00
C THR A 6 11.89 17.11 11.21
N ALA A 7 10.70 17.69 11.08
CA ALA A 7 9.69 17.15 10.17
C ALA A 7 10.18 17.10 8.71
N ALA A 8 11.09 18.00 8.31
CA ALA A 8 11.66 17.97 6.96
C ALA A 8 12.61 16.78 6.79
N ASP A 9 13.45 16.51 7.80
CA ASP A 9 14.39 15.39 7.76
C ASP A 9 13.66 14.05 7.63
N LEU A 10 12.67 13.81 8.50
CA LEU A 10 11.85 12.59 8.43
C LEU A 10 11.04 12.49 7.13
N ALA A 11 10.53 13.62 6.62
CA ALA A 11 9.75 13.64 5.37
C ALA A 11 10.62 13.19 4.20
N ASN A 12 11.82 13.76 4.09
CA ASN A 12 12.78 13.41 3.05
C ASN A 12 13.27 11.97 3.19
N GLU A 13 13.62 11.56 4.42
CA GLU A 13 14.12 10.22 4.70
C GLU A 13 13.13 9.12 4.29
N PHE A 14 11.85 9.30 4.65
CA PHE A 14 10.82 8.29 4.38
C PHE A 14 10.03 8.54 3.10
N SER A 15 10.43 9.53 2.29
CA SER A 15 9.71 9.92 1.07
C SER A 15 8.22 10.18 1.30
N ILE A 16 7.90 10.85 2.40
CA ILE A 16 6.54 11.25 2.75
C ILE A 16 6.44 12.77 2.86
N THR A 17 5.22 13.30 2.84
CA THR A 17 5.02 14.74 3.02
C THR A 17 5.13 15.12 4.50
N ARG A 18 5.55 16.37 4.78
CA ARG A 18 5.43 16.95 6.14
C ARG A 18 3.98 16.92 6.66
N ARG A 19 3.00 16.97 5.75
CA ARG A 19 1.57 16.81 6.09
C ARG A 19 1.27 15.42 6.65
N ALA A 20 1.91 14.37 6.12
CA ALA A 20 1.76 13.01 6.65
C ALA A 20 2.35 12.88 8.06
N ILE A 21 3.51 13.48 8.34
CA ILE A 21 4.09 13.50 9.70
C ILE A 21 3.15 14.18 10.68
N ARG A 22 2.64 15.37 10.33
CA ARG A 22 1.64 16.08 11.16
C ARG A 22 0.38 15.26 11.36
N PHE A 23 -0.08 14.54 10.34
CA PHE A 23 -1.22 13.64 10.47
C PHE A 23 -0.95 12.53 11.51
N TYR A 24 0.24 11.96 11.54
CA TYR A 24 0.59 10.96 12.58
C TYR A 24 0.70 11.59 13.98
N GLU A 25 1.15 12.84 14.09
CA GLU A 25 1.11 13.57 15.37
C GLU A 25 -0.33 13.83 15.83
N THR A 26 -1.24 14.30 14.96
CA THR A 26 -2.63 14.56 15.35
C THR A 26 -3.39 13.28 15.72
N LYS A 27 -2.94 12.12 15.21
CA LYS A 27 -3.43 10.80 15.63
C LYS A 27 -2.78 10.27 16.92
N GLY A 28 -1.86 11.03 17.52
CA GLY A 28 -1.16 10.67 18.76
C GLY A 28 -0.15 9.54 18.59
N LEU A 29 0.28 9.26 17.35
CA LEU A 29 1.24 8.19 17.05
C LEU A 29 2.69 8.65 17.14
N LEU A 30 2.90 9.93 16.84
CA LEU A 30 4.16 10.63 17.01
C LEU A 30 3.99 11.78 17.98
N GLN A 31 5.09 12.18 18.60
CA GLN A 31 5.19 13.34 19.47
C GLN A 31 6.44 14.12 19.09
N SER A 32 6.33 15.43 18.93
CA SER A 32 7.49 16.31 18.80
C SER A 32 7.79 17.02 20.11
N GLU A 33 9.05 17.37 20.29
CA GLU A 33 9.53 18.24 21.35
C GLU A 33 9.82 19.62 20.75
N ARG A 34 9.26 20.67 21.35
CA ARG A 34 9.56 22.03 20.92
C ARG A 34 10.90 22.46 21.49
N ARG A 35 11.85 22.82 20.61
CA ARG A 35 13.13 23.42 21.01
C ARG A 35 13.32 24.75 20.30
N GLY A 36 13.06 25.82 21.05
CA GLY A 36 13.02 27.19 20.53
C GLY A 36 11.88 27.38 19.52
N ARG A 37 12.26 27.72 18.28
CA ARG A 37 11.32 27.96 17.17
C ARG A 37 10.94 26.71 16.39
N PHE A 38 11.66 25.60 16.57
CA PHE A 38 11.48 24.39 15.77
C PHE A 38 10.92 23.24 16.60
N MET A 39 10.22 22.32 15.91
CA MET A 39 9.76 21.05 16.45
C MET A 39 10.73 19.96 16.03
N TYR A 40 11.12 19.12 16.98
CA TYR A 40 12.05 18.02 16.77
C TYR A 40 11.47 16.69 17.21
N TYR A 41 11.89 15.65 16.52
CA TYR A 41 11.60 14.25 16.80
C TYR A 41 12.90 13.58 17.22
N ASP A 42 12.86 12.79 18.28
CA ASP A 42 14.03 12.02 18.70
C ASP A 42 14.14 10.71 17.89
N TYR A 43 15.17 9.92 18.22
CA TYR A 43 15.36 8.58 17.66
C TYR A 43 14.15 7.65 17.88
N ARG A 44 13.44 7.76 19.01
CA ARG A 44 12.27 6.91 19.30
C ARG A 44 11.13 7.24 18.35
N GLN A 45 10.88 8.52 18.10
CA GLN A 45 9.85 8.97 17.15
C GLN A 45 10.15 8.52 15.72
N ARG A 46 11.43 8.56 15.31
CA ARG A 46 11.86 7.97 14.03
C ARG A 46 11.54 6.47 13.97
N ALA A 47 11.85 5.71 15.03
CA ALA A 47 11.53 4.29 15.10
C ALA A 47 10.01 4.01 15.05
N ARG A 48 9.20 4.82 15.75
CA ARG A 48 7.72 4.75 15.67
C ARG A 48 7.23 4.98 14.24
N LEU A 49 7.78 5.98 13.55
CA LEU A 49 7.41 6.29 12.16
C LEU A 49 7.69 5.11 11.23
N ILE A 50 8.83 4.43 11.38
CA ILE A 50 9.15 3.21 10.61
C ILE A 50 8.06 2.15 10.80
N ILE A 51 7.62 1.92 12.05
CA ILE A 51 6.59 0.92 12.36
C ILE A 51 5.25 1.31 11.71
N ILE A 52 4.83 2.57 11.85
CA ILE A 52 3.57 3.08 11.29
C ILE A 52 3.54 2.90 9.76
N LEU A 53 4.63 3.29 9.08
CA LEU A 53 4.72 3.19 7.62
C LEU A 53 4.76 1.73 7.16
N ARG A 54 5.47 0.86 7.88
CA ARG A 54 5.48 -0.59 7.59
C ARG A 54 4.10 -1.21 7.77
N SER A 55 3.41 -0.91 8.87
CA SER A 55 2.05 -1.41 9.10
C SER A 55 1.11 -0.99 7.97
N LYS A 56 1.12 0.29 7.59
CA LYS A 56 0.32 0.80 6.48
C LYS A 56 0.62 0.05 5.16
N ARG A 57 1.90 -0.15 4.83
CA ARG A 57 2.32 -0.86 3.61
C ARG A 57 1.84 -2.31 3.58
N LEU A 58 1.78 -2.97 4.75
CA LEU A 58 1.34 -4.36 4.88
C LEU A 58 -0.19 -4.52 4.93
N GLY A 59 -0.95 -3.42 4.89
CA GLY A 59 -2.40 -3.45 5.05
C GLY A 59 -2.84 -3.65 6.51
N ILE A 60 -1.94 -3.49 7.47
CA ILE A 60 -2.27 -3.53 8.90
C ILE A 60 -2.85 -2.17 9.29
N SER A 61 -3.94 -2.19 10.07
CA SER A 61 -4.64 -0.96 10.46
C SER A 61 -3.77 -0.01 11.30
N LEU A 62 -4.08 1.28 11.22
CA LEU A 62 -3.41 2.30 12.00
C LEU A 62 -3.65 2.15 13.51
N GLU A 63 -4.83 1.67 13.90
CA GLU A 63 -5.18 1.37 15.30
C GLU A 63 -4.35 0.20 15.83
N SER A 64 -4.09 -0.83 15.02
CA SER A 64 -3.19 -1.92 15.42
C SER A 64 -1.76 -1.43 15.61
N ALA A 65 -1.28 -0.54 14.73
CA ALA A 65 0.02 0.09 14.91
C ALA A 65 0.05 0.91 16.21
N LYS A 66 -1.01 1.66 16.52
CA LYS A 66 -1.14 2.43 17.77
C LYS A 66 -1.08 1.52 19.00
N HIS A 67 -1.82 0.41 18.99
CA HIS A 67 -1.83 -0.55 20.09
C HIS A 67 -0.44 -1.16 20.31
N TYR A 68 0.25 -1.57 19.23
CA TYR A 68 1.61 -2.06 19.31
C TYR A 68 2.58 -1.03 19.92
N LEU A 69 2.46 0.23 19.51
CA LEU A 69 3.29 1.32 20.04
C LEU A 69 3.00 1.59 21.53
N ALA A 70 1.75 1.47 21.99
CA ALA A 70 1.41 1.59 23.40
C ALA A 70 2.08 0.48 24.23
N LEU A 71 2.04 -0.78 23.75
CA LEU A 71 2.75 -1.90 24.39
C LEU A 71 4.28 -1.69 24.43
N TYR A 72 4.83 -0.95 23.46
CA TYR A 72 6.25 -0.58 23.43
C TYR A 72 6.60 0.44 24.52
N ASP A 73 5.74 1.43 24.75
CA ASP A 73 5.95 2.49 25.74
C ASP A 73 5.92 1.95 27.19
N ASP A 74 5.08 0.95 27.47
CA ASP A 74 4.98 0.34 28.80
C ASP A 74 6.19 -0.56 29.14
N LYS A 75 6.50 -1.54 28.28
CA LYS A 75 7.60 -2.49 28.49
C LYS A 75 8.26 -2.87 27.16
N PRO A 76 9.43 -2.28 26.85
CA PRO A 76 10.14 -2.47 25.58
C PRO A 76 10.62 -3.90 25.29
N ASP A 77 10.53 -4.85 26.22
CA ASP A 77 10.91 -6.26 25.99
C ASP A 77 9.84 -7.22 26.55
N SER A 78 8.57 -6.89 26.33
CA SER A 78 7.46 -7.72 26.82
C SER A 78 7.01 -8.77 25.78
N PRO A 79 6.87 -10.06 26.17
CA PRO A 79 6.28 -11.09 25.32
C PRO A 79 4.90 -10.73 24.73
N PRO A 80 3.98 -10.07 25.45
CA PRO A 80 2.68 -9.65 24.91
C PRO A 80 2.78 -8.84 23.61
N ARG A 81 3.78 -7.97 23.50
CA ARG A 81 4.01 -7.16 22.29
C ARG A 81 4.39 -8.02 21.08
N MET A 82 5.29 -8.99 21.28
CA MET A 82 5.73 -9.89 20.21
C MET A 82 4.59 -10.81 19.77
N LEU A 83 3.81 -11.31 20.74
CA LEU A 83 2.61 -12.11 20.46
C LEU A 83 1.55 -11.31 19.69
N TYR A 84 1.34 -10.03 20.04
CA TYR A 84 0.42 -9.16 19.30
C TYR A 84 0.83 -8.99 17.83
N MET A 85 2.12 -8.70 17.57
CA MET A 85 2.59 -8.60 16.17
C MET A 85 2.53 -9.92 15.44
N LEU A 86 2.84 -11.03 16.11
CA LEU A 86 2.73 -12.35 15.52
C LEU A 86 1.28 -12.63 15.09
N HIS A 87 0.30 -12.31 15.95
CA HIS A 87 -1.12 -12.44 15.64
C HIS A 87 -1.49 -11.61 14.41
N GLN A 88 -1.22 -10.29 14.43
CA GLN A 88 -1.54 -9.41 13.29
C GLN A 88 -0.87 -9.86 11.99
N SER A 89 0.36 -10.36 12.06
CA SER A 89 1.09 -10.86 10.89
C SER A 89 0.45 -12.14 10.34
N ARG A 90 0.04 -13.07 11.21
CA ARG A 90 -0.63 -14.31 10.81
C ARG A 90 -1.98 -14.02 10.16
N THR A 91 -2.82 -13.23 10.81
CA THR A 91 -4.12 -12.82 10.26
C THR A 91 -3.96 -12.22 8.87
N ARG A 92 -3.02 -11.27 8.70
CA ARG A 92 -2.82 -10.63 7.40
C ARG A 92 -2.24 -11.56 6.34
N LEU A 93 -1.38 -12.50 6.73
CA LEU A 93 -0.85 -13.53 5.83
C LEU A 93 -1.96 -14.45 5.34
N ASP A 94 -2.88 -14.85 6.22
CA ASP A 94 -3.98 -15.74 5.86
C ASP A 94 -4.95 -15.04 4.90
N GLU A 95 -5.33 -13.78 5.17
CA GLU A 95 -6.11 -12.95 4.24
C GLU A 95 -5.45 -12.82 2.86
N LEU A 96 -4.13 -12.57 2.82
CA LEU A 96 -3.40 -12.41 1.56
C LEU A 96 -3.31 -13.73 0.78
N ARG A 97 -3.23 -14.88 1.47
CA ARG A 97 -3.23 -16.20 0.84
C ARG A 97 -4.60 -16.51 0.24
N GLU A 98 -5.68 -16.20 0.95
CA GLU A 98 -7.04 -16.33 0.43
C GLU A 98 -7.24 -15.45 -0.82
N GLN A 99 -6.79 -14.19 -0.76
CA GLN A 99 -6.83 -13.29 -1.93
C GLN A 99 -5.99 -13.82 -3.09
N GLN A 100 -4.82 -14.40 -2.82
CA GLN A 100 -3.97 -15.00 -3.84
C GLN A 100 -4.66 -16.19 -4.52
N LEU A 101 -5.31 -17.07 -3.76
CA LEU A 101 -6.04 -18.22 -4.30
C LEU A 101 -7.20 -17.75 -5.19
N ALA A 102 -8.01 -16.81 -4.71
CA ALA A 102 -9.12 -16.26 -5.50
C ALA A 102 -8.64 -15.58 -6.80
N LEU A 103 -7.51 -14.87 -6.75
CA LEU A 103 -6.90 -14.29 -7.95
C LEU A 103 -6.42 -15.37 -8.93
N GLN A 104 -5.84 -16.47 -8.43
CA GLN A 104 -5.41 -17.59 -9.27
C GLN A 104 -6.60 -18.27 -9.96
N GLU A 105 -7.71 -18.47 -9.26
CA GLU A 105 -8.94 -19.02 -9.83
C GLU A 105 -9.49 -18.11 -10.94
N ASN A 106 -9.57 -16.81 -10.69
CA ASN A 106 -10.02 -15.83 -11.69
C ASN A 106 -9.11 -15.80 -12.93
N ILE A 107 -7.79 -15.87 -12.74
CA ILE A 107 -6.84 -15.92 -13.86
C ILE A 107 -7.07 -17.19 -14.69
N ALA A 108 -7.22 -18.34 -14.05
CA ALA A 108 -7.45 -19.60 -14.76
C ALA A 108 -8.78 -19.59 -15.55
N GLU A 109 -9.82 -18.95 -15.02
CA GLU A 109 -11.09 -18.77 -15.74
C GLU A 109 -10.92 -17.85 -16.97
N LEU A 110 -10.21 -16.74 -16.83
CA LEU A 110 -9.91 -15.84 -17.94
C LEU A 110 -9.07 -16.52 -19.03
N GLU A 111 -8.04 -17.28 -18.65
CA GLU A 111 -7.23 -18.06 -19.59
C GLU A 111 -8.08 -19.13 -20.30
N ALA A 112 -9.03 -19.77 -19.61
CA ALA A 112 -9.93 -20.73 -20.25
C ALA A 112 -10.85 -20.06 -21.28
N LEU A 113 -11.40 -18.89 -20.94
CA LEU A 113 -12.23 -18.10 -21.86
C LEU A 113 -11.44 -17.60 -23.07
N GLU A 114 -10.21 -17.11 -22.86
CA GLU A 114 -9.30 -16.72 -23.93
C GLU A 114 -9.00 -17.89 -24.87
N ASN A 115 -8.69 -19.07 -24.32
CA ASN A 115 -8.44 -20.26 -25.12
C ASN A 115 -9.65 -20.68 -25.98
N ILE A 116 -10.87 -20.56 -25.44
CA ILE A 116 -12.10 -20.81 -26.20
C ILE A 116 -12.22 -19.80 -27.35
N ALA A 117 -12.07 -18.51 -27.05
CA ALA A 117 -12.14 -17.45 -28.06
C ALA A 117 -11.08 -17.65 -29.16
N MET A 118 -9.83 -17.92 -28.78
CA MET A 118 -8.74 -18.21 -29.72
C MET A 118 -9.07 -19.40 -30.61
N LYS A 119 -9.61 -20.49 -30.04
CA LYS A 119 -10.03 -21.66 -30.81
C LYS A 119 -11.11 -21.31 -31.83
N ASP A 120 -12.13 -20.55 -31.43
CA ASP A 120 -13.21 -20.14 -32.33
C ASP A 120 -12.70 -19.20 -33.44
N LEU A 121 -11.81 -18.27 -33.12
CA LEU A 121 -11.18 -17.38 -34.11
C LEU A 121 -10.28 -18.14 -35.09
N THR A 122 -9.51 -19.15 -34.62
CA THR A 122 -8.74 -20.01 -35.53
C THR A 122 -9.66 -20.76 -36.51
N ALA A 123 -10.85 -21.18 -36.07
CA ALA A 123 -11.83 -21.83 -36.93
C ALA A 123 -12.42 -20.88 -38.00
N CYS A 124 -12.42 -19.57 -37.75
CA CYS A 124 -12.81 -18.55 -38.73
C CYS A 124 -11.75 -18.32 -39.82
N ASN A 125 -10.56 -18.93 -39.72
CA ASN A 125 -9.47 -18.82 -40.68
C ASN A 125 -9.05 -17.36 -40.95
N ILE A 126 -9.01 -16.56 -39.89
CA ILE A 126 -8.55 -15.17 -39.88
C ILE A 126 -7.11 -15.07 -39.35
N ASP A 127 -6.42 -13.98 -39.69
CA ASP A 127 -5.20 -13.57 -38.98
C ASP A 127 -5.61 -12.92 -37.65
N ILE A 128 -5.48 -13.67 -36.56
CA ILE A 128 -5.97 -13.27 -35.25
C ILE A 128 -5.24 -12.02 -34.74
N GLU A 129 -3.92 -11.95 -34.92
CA GLU A 129 -3.11 -10.85 -34.37
C GLU A 129 -3.45 -9.54 -35.08
N SER A 130 -3.50 -9.55 -36.42
CA SER A 130 -3.90 -8.37 -37.21
C SER A 130 -5.34 -7.96 -36.89
N SER A 131 -6.27 -8.92 -36.84
CA SER A 131 -7.69 -8.62 -36.57
C SER A 131 -7.90 -8.07 -35.16
N TYR A 132 -7.13 -8.54 -34.18
CA TYR A 132 -7.19 -8.03 -32.81
C TYR A 132 -6.60 -6.63 -32.69
N GLN A 133 -5.50 -6.34 -33.39
CA GLN A 133 -4.95 -4.99 -33.46
C GLN A 133 -5.92 -4.01 -34.12
N ASP A 134 -6.55 -4.40 -35.23
CA ASP A 134 -7.57 -3.59 -35.90
C ASP A 134 -8.75 -3.29 -34.94
N TYR A 135 -9.18 -4.28 -34.15
CA TYR A 135 -10.21 -4.10 -33.12
C TYR A 135 -9.79 -3.11 -32.02
N LEU A 136 -8.54 -3.19 -31.54
CA LEU A 136 -8.03 -2.26 -30.52
C LEU A 136 -7.96 -0.82 -31.06
N ASP A 137 -7.54 -0.65 -32.31
CA ASP A 137 -7.46 0.66 -32.97
C ASP A 137 -8.88 1.26 -33.11
N GLU A 138 -9.87 0.49 -33.54
CA GLU A 138 -11.27 0.93 -33.58
C GLU A 138 -11.81 1.33 -32.19
N LEU A 139 -11.43 0.61 -31.13
CA LEU A 139 -11.86 0.90 -29.77
C LEU A 139 -11.28 2.23 -29.26
N THR A 140 -9.98 2.47 -29.52
CA THR A 140 -9.29 3.70 -29.08
C THR A 140 -9.78 4.96 -29.80
N HIS A 141 -10.25 4.82 -31.04
CA HIS A 141 -10.82 5.95 -31.80
C HIS A 141 -12.23 6.35 -31.33
N LYS A 142 -12.99 5.44 -30.70
CA LYS A 142 -14.36 5.69 -30.26
C LYS A 142 -14.48 6.51 -28.96
N ASP A 143 -13.40 6.57 -28.18
CA ASP A 143 -13.33 7.30 -26.91
C ASP A 143 -12.77 8.73 -27.04
N GLN A 144 -12.48 9.22 -28.26
CA GLN A 144 -12.20 10.64 -28.47
C GLN A 144 -13.54 11.39 -28.47
N PRO A 145 -13.83 12.25 -27.46
CA PRO A 145 -15.03 13.07 -27.51
C PRO A 145 -14.91 13.95 -28.75
N GLU A 146 -15.92 13.91 -29.62
CA GLU A 146 -16.11 14.92 -30.66
C GLU A 146 -15.95 16.28 -29.97
N SER A 147 -14.83 16.95 -30.24
CA SER A 147 -14.62 18.32 -29.81
C SER A 147 -15.72 19.13 -30.46
N LEU A 148 -16.78 19.40 -29.70
CA LEU A 148 -17.83 20.34 -30.05
C LEU A 148 -17.19 21.73 -30.12
N THR A 149 -16.64 22.03 -31.29
CA THR A 149 -16.59 23.38 -31.84
C THR A 149 -18.03 23.83 -32.03
N SER A 150 -18.51 24.70 -31.15
CA SER A 150 -18.96 26.06 -31.46
C SER A 150 -19.63 26.72 -30.27
#